data_AF-A0A963GM14-F1
#
_entry.id   AF-A0A963GM14-F1
#
_cell.length_a   1.000
_cell.length_b   1.000
_cell.length_c   1.000
_cell.angle_alpha   90.00
_cell.angle_beta   90.00
_cell.angle_gamma   90.00
#
_symmetry.space_group_name_H-M   'P 1'
#
loop_
_entity.id
_entity.type
_entity.pdbx_description
1 polymer ?
#
loop_
_entity_poly.entity_id
_entity_poly.type
_entity_poly.pdbx_seq_one_letter_code
_entity_poly.pdbx_strand_id
1 'polypeptide(L)'
;VSDGLLGDLGHILTRSQVGARLFERLLPLQLLVHAVTDDERARHALLGGGDDYELLFCAPVAMRARIGALADAVATQVHRIGTVLVDPGRFELEGADGERRPLAPSGFRHFPGEGDKH
;
A
#
# COMPACT_ATOMS: atom_id res chain seq x y z
N VAL A 1 -2.91 -4.95 8.39
CA VAL A 1 -1.74 -4.79 7.53
C VAL A 1 -0.54 -5.08 8.40
N SER A 2 0.29 -6.08 8.10
CA SER A 2 1.37 -6.51 9.02
C SER A 2 2.72 -5.92 8.64
N ASP A 3 3.05 -5.91 7.34
CA ASP A 3 4.39 -5.57 6.85
C ASP A 3 4.44 -4.13 6.27
N GLY A 4 3.41 -3.33 6.57
CA GLY A 4 3.13 -2.04 5.96
C GLY A 4 2.33 -2.17 4.65
N LEU A 5 1.62 -1.10 4.26
CA LEU A 5 0.70 -1.09 3.10
C LEU A 5 1.36 -1.60 1.82
N LEU A 6 2.60 -1.18 1.55
CA LEU A 6 3.34 -1.55 0.34
C LEU A 6 3.81 -3.01 0.38
N GLY A 7 4.16 -3.53 1.55
CA GLY A 7 4.56 -4.92 1.74
C GLY A 7 3.39 -5.87 1.50
N ASP A 8 2.27 -5.65 2.19
CA ASP A 8 1.07 -6.48 2.04
C ASP A 8 0.47 -6.39 0.64
N LEU A 9 0.43 -5.19 0.05
CA LEU A 9 0.00 -5.04 -1.33
C LEU A 9 0.95 -5.79 -2.26
N GLY A 10 2.27 -5.65 -2.09
CA GLY A 10 3.28 -6.40 -2.85
C GLY A 10 3.07 -7.92 -2.79
N HIS A 11 2.72 -8.46 -1.63
CA HIS A 11 2.37 -9.87 -1.47
C HIS A 11 1.11 -10.26 -2.25
N ILE A 12 0.04 -9.46 -2.17
CA ILE A 12 -1.19 -9.68 -2.95
C ILE A 12 -0.89 -9.68 -4.44
N LEU A 13 -0.14 -8.69 -4.94
CA LEU A 13 0.20 -8.53 -6.35
C LEU A 13 1.05 -9.68 -6.88
N THR A 14 2.07 -10.07 -6.12
CA THR A 14 2.96 -11.18 -6.49
C THR A 14 2.20 -12.50 -6.54
N ARG A 15 1.38 -12.80 -5.51
CA ARG A 15 0.61 -14.05 -5.46
C ARG A 15 -0.50 -14.10 -6.51
N SER A 16 -1.06 -12.95 -6.86
CA SER A 16 -2.16 -12.85 -7.84
C SER A 16 -1.67 -12.64 -9.27
N GLN A 17 -0.36 -12.46 -9.50
CA GLN A 17 0.23 -12.18 -10.81
C GLN A 17 -0.42 -10.97 -11.50
N VAL A 18 -0.55 -9.86 -10.77
CA VAL A 18 -1.14 -8.60 -11.24
C VAL A 18 -0.31 -7.42 -10.77
N GLY A 19 -0.62 -6.23 -11.28
CA GLY A 19 -0.04 -4.97 -10.84
C GLY A 19 -1.03 -4.13 -10.03
N ALA A 20 -0.60 -2.96 -9.56
CA ALA A 20 -1.48 -1.99 -8.93
C ALA A 20 -1.08 -0.55 -9.26
N ARG A 21 -2.09 0.31 -9.20
CA ARG A 21 -1.92 1.76 -9.16
C ARG A 21 -2.58 2.31 -7.91
N LEU A 22 -1.82 3.04 -7.11
CA LEU A 22 -2.32 3.83 -6.00
C LEU A 22 -2.53 5.27 -6.45
N PHE A 23 -3.49 5.95 -5.85
CA PHE A 23 -3.76 7.37 -6.11
C PHE A 23 -3.41 8.16 -4.85
N GLU A 24 -2.40 9.04 -4.94
CA GLU A 24 -1.92 9.83 -3.82
C GLU A 24 -3.06 10.56 -3.11
N ARG A 25 -3.94 11.23 -3.89
CA ARG A 25 -5.12 11.95 -3.37
C ARG A 25 -6.16 11.10 -2.63
N LEU A 26 -6.11 9.77 -2.77
CA LEU A 26 -7.08 8.85 -2.16
C LEU A 26 -6.51 8.10 -0.98
N LEU A 27 -5.20 8.21 -0.75
CA LEU A 27 -4.59 7.67 0.46
C LEU A 27 -5.07 8.51 1.66
N PRO A 28 -5.51 7.88 2.76
CA PRO A 28 -5.66 8.56 4.03
C PRO A 28 -4.37 9.31 4.39
N LEU A 29 -4.48 10.52 4.95
CA LEU A 29 -3.31 11.34 5.31
C LEU A 29 -2.32 10.59 6.22
N GLN A 30 -2.86 9.78 7.13
CA GLN A 30 -2.08 8.84 7.95
C GLN A 30 -1.20 7.93 7.07
N LEU A 31 -1.73 7.31 6.01
CA LEU A 31 -0.95 6.48 5.08
C LEU A 31 0.00 7.29 4.17
N LEU A 32 -0.33 8.55 3.85
CA LEU A 32 0.51 9.46 3.04
C LEU A 32 1.75 9.95 3.78
N VAL A 33 1.60 10.32 5.05
CA VAL A 33 2.72 10.78 5.88
C VAL A 33 3.82 9.71 5.92
N HIS A 34 3.43 8.43 5.90
CA HIS A 34 4.32 7.28 5.81
C HIS A 34 4.94 7.03 4.42
N ALA A 35 4.40 7.59 3.34
CA ALA A 35 4.83 7.34 1.96
C ALA A 35 5.67 8.47 1.33
N VAL A 36 5.57 9.71 1.84
CA VAL A 36 6.08 10.92 1.15
C VAL A 36 7.27 11.58 1.88
N THR A 37 7.60 11.18 3.10
CA THR A 37 8.77 11.74 3.81
C THR A 37 9.98 10.81 3.69
N ASP A 38 11.09 11.35 3.16
CA ASP A 38 12.42 10.70 3.05
C ASP A 38 13.11 10.54 4.43
N ASP A 39 12.35 10.77 5.51
CA ASP A 39 12.84 10.75 6.87
C ASP A 39 12.89 9.28 7.33
N GLU A 40 14.05 8.84 7.81
CA GLU A 40 14.28 7.49 8.36
C GLU A 40 13.20 7.07 9.38
N ARG A 41 12.54 8.03 10.04
CA ARG A 41 11.39 7.81 10.94
C ARG A 41 10.10 7.42 10.23
N ALA A 42 9.83 7.95 9.04
CA ALA A 42 8.68 7.54 8.23
C ALA A 42 8.89 6.16 7.62
N ARG A 43 10.13 5.83 7.24
CA ARG A 43 10.54 4.45 6.89
C ARG A 43 10.41 3.52 8.08
N HIS A 44 10.89 3.89 9.27
CA HIS A 44 10.74 3.08 10.49
C HIS A 44 9.28 2.93 10.96
N ALA A 45 8.40 3.91 10.70
CA ALA A 45 6.97 3.80 11.02
C ALA A 45 6.19 3.01 9.96
N LEU A 46 6.50 3.16 8.68
CA LEU A 46 5.95 2.34 7.58
C LEU A 46 6.40 0.87 7.70
N LEU A 47 7.61 0.64 8.21
CA LEU A 47 8.20 -0.68 8.46
C LEU A 47 7.99 -1.18 9.90
N GLY A 48 7.36 -0.39 10.80
CA GLY A 48 7.43 -0.66 12.23
C GLY A 48 6.41 0.00 13.18
N GLY A 49 5.27 0.53 12.71
CA GLY A 49 4.20 0.98 13.61
C GLY A 49 2.83 0.62 13.04
N GLY A 50 1.94 -0.10 13.73
CA GLY A 50 1.96 -0.64 15.08
C GLY A 50 0.50 -0.97 15.43
N ASP A 51 0.22 -2.21 15.83
CA ASP A 51 -1.03 -2.78 16.40
C ASP A 51 -2.43 -2.45 15.82
N ASP A 52 -2.57 -1.54 14.86
CA ASP A 52 -3.82 -1.24 14.17
C ASP A 52 -3.91 -2.11 12.91
N TYR A 53 -4.39 -3.34 13.10
CA TYR A 53 -4.56 -4.33 12.03
C TYR A 53 -5.64 -3.91 11.03
N GLU A 54 -5.31 -3.03 10.07
CA GLU A 54 -6.25 -2.68 8.98
C GLU A 54 -6.38 -3.80 7.94
N LEU A 55 -7.52 -3.90 7.25
CA LEU A 55 -7.74 -4.88 6.19
C LEU A 55 -7.42 -4.27 4.80
N LEU A 56 -6.51 -4.91 4.07
CA LEU A 56 -6.24 -4.60 2.67
C LEU A 56 -6.85 -5.68 1.77
N PHE A 57 -7.65 -5.28 0.77
CA PHE A 57 -8.26 -6.21 -0.17
C PHE A 57 -8.47 -5.58 -1.55
N CYS A 58 -8.72 -6.44 -2.54
CA CYS A 58 -9.09 -6.06 -3.90
C CYS A 58 -10.51 -6.58 -4.19
N ALA A 59 -11.31 -5.78 -4.90
CA ALA A 59 -12.67 -6.16 -5.27
C ALA A 59 -13.08 -5.62 -6.65
N PRO A 60 -13.94 -6.34 -7.39
CA PRO A 60 -14.48 -5.84 -8.66
C PRO A 60 -15.26 -4.54 -8.50
N VAL A 61 -15.24 -3.71 -9.55
CA VAL A 61 -15.98 -2.43 -9.59
C VAL A 61 -17.48 -2.61 -9.29
N ALA A 62 -18.08 -3.70 -9.76
CA ALA A 62 -19.49 -4.01 -9.52
C ALA A 62 -19.83 -4.22 -8.04
N MET A 63 -18.86 -4.53 -7.18
CA MET A 63 -19.09 -4.74 -5.75
C MET A 63 -19.04 -3.46 -4.91
N ARG A 64 -18.67 -2.31 -5.49
CA ARG A 64 -18.44 -1.06 -4.74
C ARG A 64 -19.63 -0.64 -3.87
N ALA A 65 -20.84 -0.65 -4.43
CA ALA A 65 -22.04 -0.27 -3.68
C ALA A 65 -22.30 -1.22 -2.50
N ARG A 66 -22.10 -2.53 -2.71
CA ARG A 66 -22.27 -3.54 -1.67
C ARG A 66 -21.23 -3.43 -0.57
N ILE A 67 -19.96 -3.16 -0.92
CA ILE A 67 -18.89 -2.94 0.05
C ILE A 67 -19.19 -1.70 0.89
N GLY A 68 -19.63 -0.60 0.28
CA GLY A 68 -20.05 0.61 1.01
C GLY A 68 -21.18 0.32 1.99
N ALA A 69 -22.24 -0.35 1.54
CA ALA A 69 -23.37 -0.71 2.41
C ALA A 69 -22.95 -1.63 3.58
N LEU A 70 -22.03 -2.56 3.36
CA LEU A 70 -21.49 -3.42 4.42
C LEU A 70 -20.65 -2.61 5.41
N ALA A 71 -19.77 -1.73 4.91
CA ALA A 71 -18.94 -0.84 5.71
C ALA A 71 -19.79 0.03 6.65
N ASP A 72 -20.87 0.62 6.11
CA ASP A 72 -21.84 1.41 6.89
C ASP A 72 -22.54 0.55 7.95
N ALA A 73 -22.99 -0.65 7.58
CA ALA A 73 -23.70 -1.56 8.49
C ALA A 73 -22.85 -2.04 9.66
N VAL A 74 -21.52 -2.16 9.47
CA VAL A 74 -20.57 -2.55 10.53
C VAL A 74 -19.81 -1.36 11.14
N ALA A 75 -20.22 -0.12 10.83
CA ALA A 75 -19.59 1.11 11.29
C ALA A 75 -18.06 1.14 11.10
N THR A 76 -17.58 0.57 9.99
CA THR A 76 -16.15 0.47 9.67
C THR A 76 -15.83 1.32 8.45
N GLN A 77 -14.86 2.22 8.55
CA GLN A 77 -14.46 3.05 7.42
C GLN A 77 -13.69 2.23 6.38
N VAL A 78 -14.03 2.42 5.10
CA VAL A 78 -13.34 1.78 3.98
C VAL A 78 -12.89 2.84 2.98
N HIS A 79 -11.60 2.85 2.67
CA HIS A 79 -11.00 3.79 1.74
C HIS A 79 -10.57 3.08 0.46
N ARG A 80 -11.06 3.58 -0.69
CA ARG A 80 -10.58 3.11 -1.99
C ARG A 80 -9.32 3.89 -2.37
N ILE A 81 -8.18 3.25 -2.25
CA ILE A 81 -6.86 3.87 -2.46
C ILE A 81 -6.25 3.64 -3.85
N GLY A 82 -6.83 2.74 -4.66
CA GLY A 82 -6.15 2.30 -5.89
C GLY A 82 -7.01 1.50 -6.87
N THR A 83 -6.32 0.81 -7.78
CA THR A 83 -6.87 -0.09 -8.79
C THR A 83 -5.84 -1.17 -9.14
N VAL A 84 -6.31 -2.41 -9.32
CA VAL A 84 -5.49 -3.52 -9.82
C VAL A 84 -5.28 -3.37 -11.32
N LEU A 85 -4.05 -3.64 -11.77
CA LEU A 85 -3.64 -3.62 -13.17
C LEU A 85 -3.44 -5.06 -13.66
N VAL A 86 -3.70 -5.31 -14.94
CA VAL A 86 -3.47 -6.62 -15.55
C VAL A 86 -1.99 -6.94 -15.72
N ASP A 87 -1.12 -5.93 -15.73
CA ASP A 87 0.33 -6.08 -15.93
C ASP A 87 1.02 -6.53 -14.64
N PRO A 88 1.52 -7.76 -14.55
CA PRO A 88 2.20 -8.26 -13.35
C PRO A 88 3.46 -7.44 -13.06
N GLY A 89 3.74 -7.19 -11.79
CA GLY A 89 4.95 -6.46 -11.36
C GLY A 89 4.90 -4.95 -11.59
N ARG A 90 3.87 -4.43 -12.26
CA ARG A 90 3.66 -2.99 -12.40
C ARG A 90 3.04 -2.43 -11.14
N PHE A 91 3.82 -1.70 -10.35
CA PHE A 91 3.35 -1.03 -9.15
C PHE A 91 3.66 0.46 -9.24
N GLU A 92 2.64 1.31 -9.16
CA GLU A 92 2.76 2.74 -9.44
C GLU A 92 1.95 3.60 -8.47
N LEU A 93 2.46 4.81 -8.20
CA LEU A 93 1.74 5.90 -7.55
C LEU A 93 1.39 6.96 -8.60
N GLU A 94 0.11 7.29 -8.72
CA GLU A 94 -0.35 8.48 -9.42
C GLU A 94 -0.37 9.64 -8.42
N GLY A 95 0.51 10.61 -8.64
CA GLY A 95 0.66 11.77 -7.77
C GLY A 95 -0.50 12.76 -7.90
N ALA A 96 -0.55 13.74 -7.00
CA ALA A 96 -1.52 14.85 -7.08
C ALA A 96 -1.37 15.70 -8.37
N ASP A 97 -0.18 15.69 -8.96
CA ASP A 97 0.18 16.27 -10.26
C ASP A 97 -0.32 15.42 -11.46
N GLY A 98 -0.84 14.22 -11.20
CA GLY A 98 -1.25 13.26 -12.23
C GLY A 98 -0.08 12.45 -12.83
N GLU A 99 1.15 12.72 -12.39
CA GLU A 99 2.34 11.99 -12.83
C GLU A 99 2.36 10.60 -12.21
N ARG A 100 2.83 9.61 -12.99
CA ARG A 100 2.90 8.22 -12.54
C ARG A 100 4.34 7.86 -12.23
N ARG A 101 4.58 7.49 -10.98
CA ARG A 101 5.90 7.12 -10.47
C ARG A 101 5.91 5.64 -10.12
N PRO A 102 6.91 4.86 -10.56
CA PRO A 102 7.02 3.48 -10.15
C PRO A 102 7.23 3.41 -8.62
N LEU A 103 6.51 2.52 -7.97
CA LEU A 103 6.72 2.15 -6.58
C LEU A 103 7.51 0.84 -6.54
N ALA A 104 8.61 0.82 -5.81
CA ALA A 104 9.26 -0.43 -5.50
C ALA A 104 8.43 -1.16 -4.44
N PRO A 105 8.03 -2.43 -4.65
CA PRO A 105 7.52 -3.28 -3.59
C PRO A 105 8.68 -3.68 -2.67
N SER A 106 9.31 -2.72 -2.00
CA SER A 106 10.32 -3.00 -0.98
C SER A 106 9.64 -3.09 0.38
N GLY A 107 8.92 -4.18 0.60
CA GLY A 107 8.79 -4.73 1.95
C GLY A 107 10.12 -5.39 2.30
N PHE A 108 10.77 -4.95 3.37
CA PHE A 108 11.94 -5.59 3.99
C PHE A 108 13.15 -5.89 3.08
N ARG A 109 14.14 -4.99 3.06
CA ARG A 109 15.54 -5.44 3.09
C ARG A 109 15.86 -5.62 4.58
N HIS A 110 15.73 -6.86 5.10
CA HIS A 110 16.37 -7.21 6.37
C HIS A 110 17.83 -6.73 6.27
N PHE A 111 18.25 -5.86 7.19
CA PHE A 111 19.61 -5.40 7.47
C PHE A 111 20.67 -5.65 6.37
N PRO A 112 21.42 -4.62 5.88
CA PRO A 112 22.78 -4.92 5.47
C PRO A 112 23.46 -5.47 6.72
N GLY A 113 23.72 -6.79 6.75
CA GLY A 113 24.61 -7.37 7.72
C GLY A 113 25.90 -6.56 7.66
N GLU A 114 26.20 -5.86 8.74
CA GLU A 114 27.51 -5.28 8.94
C GLU A 114 28.51 -6.45 8.94
N GLY A 115 29.39 -6.50 7.94
CA GLY A 115 30.42 -7.54 7.90
C GLY A 115 30.91 -7.90 6.51
N ASP A 116 31.46 -6.93 5.78
CA ASP A 116 32.71 -7.24 5.08
C ASP A 116 33.59 -5.98 5.02
N LYS A 117 34.49 -5.88 6.01
CA LYS A 117 35.60 -4.93 6.02
C LYS A 117 36.86 -5.80 5.99
N HIS A 118 37.41 -5.99 4.79
CA HIS A 118 38.76 -6.48 4.46
C HIS A 118 39.20 -7.87 4.96
#